data_AF-B9TEL1-F1
#
_entry.id   AF-B9TEL1-F1
#
_cell.length_a   1.000
_cell.length_b   1.000
_cell.length_c   1.000
_cell.angle_alpha   90.00
_cell.angle_beta   90.00
_cell.angle_gamma   90.00
#
_symmetry.space_group_name_H-M   'P 1'
#
loop_
_entity.id
_entity.type
_entity.pdbx_description
1 polymer ?
#
loop_
_entity_poly.entity_id
_entity_poly.type
_entity_poly.pdbx_seq_one_letter_code
_entity_poly.pdbx_strand_id
1 'polypeptide(L)'
;MGAGTKYVEGLISYIVRIAGEHSVTPMRMLKKIYAVQNPDIARVMYPSFFNQYSSTVNGLGKYAKLFVGDTESLTGASDLRHTTLLPLSDLLPSTGCGLLEGHPKWCPECLSEMLLVHGQSYRPLIWSLKLYRACTTHKMPLVDICPHCNRVQPFIMRFPDLSRCAYCYKGLNVRVAEEDVEFTGFDCWIFNALEDLVSNISALDQVASANSFSDFIRR
;
A
#
# COMPACT_ATOMS: atom_id res chain seq x y z
N MET A 1 11.33 6.46 -2.93
CA MET A 1 10.08 6.05 -2.23
C MET A 1 9.04 7.17 -2.12
N GLY A 2 9.23 8.37 -2.72
CA GLY A 2 8.15 9.40 -2.77
C GLY A 2 7.87 10.12 -1.45
N ALA A 3 8.80 10.11 -0.48
CA ALA A 3 8.66 10.79 0.81
C ALA A 3 8.24 12.27 0.65
N GLY A 4 7.35 12.75 1.51
CA GLY A 4 6.83 14.11 1.44
C GLY A 4 5.74 14.34 0.38
N THR A 5 5.26 13.29 -0.28
CA THR A 5 4.25 13.39 -1.34
C THR A 5 3.14 12.35 -1.17
N LYS A 6 2.00 12.54 -1.84
CA LYS A 6 0.95 11.51 -1.89
C LYS A 6 1.37 10.21 -2.60
N TYR A 7 2.51 10.24 -3.29
CA TYR A 7 3.07 9.12 -4.03
C TYR A 7 4.10 8.31 -3.22
N VAL A 8 4.11 8.44 -1.88
CA VAL A 8 4.86 7.54 -1.00
C VAL A 8 4.56 6.09 -1.37
N GLU A 9 5.59 5.31 -1.70
CA GLU A 9 5.44 3.89 -2.01
C GLU A 9 5.01 3.12 -0.75
N GLY A 10 4.03 2.22 -0.87
CA GLY A 10 3.65 1.34 0.25
C GLY A 10 4.63 0.18 0.43
N LEU A 11 4.84 -0.28 1.66
CA LEU A 11 5.79 -1.36 1.98
C LEU A 11 5.55 -2.64 1.17
N ILE A 12 4.30 -3.05 0.98
CA ILE A 12 3.98 -4.22 0.13
C ILE A 12 4.51 -4.02 -1.30
N SER A 13 4.32 -2.82 -1.86
CA SER A 13 4.83 -2.48 -3.19
C SER A 13 6.35 -2.55 -3.24
N TYR A 14 7.00 -1.96 -2.23
CA TYR A 14 8.44 -1.96 -2.08
C TYR A 14 9.03 -3.39 -2.07
N ILE A 15 8.43 -4.30 -1.28
CA ILE A 15 8.83 -5.72 -1.23
C ILE A 15 8.67 -6.40 -2.60
N VAL A 16 7.54 -6.15 -3.29
CA VAL A 16 7.30 -6.72 -4.62
C VAL A 16 8.33 -6.21 -5.64
N ARG A 17 8.68 -4.92 -5.58
CA ARG A 17 9.67 -4.30 -6.46
C ARG A 17 11.07 -4.86 -6.21
N ILE A 18 11.50 -4.99 -4.95
CA ILE A 18 12.77 -5.62 -4.59
C ILE A 18 12.84 -7.07 -5.09
N ALA A 19 11.75 -7.83 -4.99
CA ALA A 19 11.70 -9.17 -5.56
C ALA A 19 12.02 -9.15 -7.08
N GLY A 20 11.57 -8.12 -7.79
CA GLY A 20 11.86 -7.89 -9.21
C GLY A 20 13.33 -7.64 -9.49
N GLU A 21 13.96 -6.74 -8.72
CA GLU A 21 15.39 -6.46 -8.80
C GLU A 21 16.26 -7.71 -8.58
N HIS A 22 15.80 -8.63 -7.73
CA HIS A 22 16.47 -9.91 -7.48
C HIS A 22 15.98 -11.06 -8.39
N SER A 23 15.14 -10.80 -9.39
CA SER A 23 14.60 -11.81 -10.31
C SER A 23 13.94 -13.01 -9.61
N VAL A 24 13.29 -12.77 -8.47
CA VAL A 24 12.54 -13.77 -7.71
C VAL A 24 11.08 -13.38 -7.56
N THR A 25 10.21 -14.36 -7.33
CA THR A 25 8.81 -14.03 -7.03
C THR A 25 8.68 -13.49 -5.61
N PRO A 26 7.75 -12.56 -5.33
CA PRO A 26 7.53 -12.05 -3.98
C PRO A 26 7.28 -13.16 -2.96
N MET A 27 6.48 -14.17 -3.33
CA MET A 27 6.21 -15.32 -2.47
C MET A 27 7.46 -16.16 -2.18
N ARG A 28 8.38 -16.31 -3.14
CA ARG A 28 9.64 -17.03 -2.92
C ARG A 28 10.57 -16.23 -2.02
N MET A 29 10.67 -14.93 -2.23
CA MET A 29 11.41 -14.02 -1.35
C MET A 29 10.90 -14.11 0.09
N LEU A 30 9.59 -13.99 0.32
CA LEU A 30 9.01 -14.11 1.66
C LEU A 30 9.31 -15.47 2.31
N LYS A 31 9.16 -16.58 1.56
CA LYS A 31 9.35 -17.93 2.12
C LYS A 31 10.79 -18.36 2.32
N LYS A 32 11.72 -17.87 1.50
CA LYS A 32 13.11 -18.37 1.46
C LYS A 32 14.12 -17.37 2.03
N ILE A 33 13.74 -16.12 2.18
CA ILE A 33 14.59 -15.07 2.74
C ILE A 33 13.98 -14.61 4.07
N TYR A 34 12.82 -13.94 4.03
CA TYR A 34 12.20 -13.37 5.23
C TYR A 34 11.89 -14.43 6.31
N ALA A 35 11.19 -15.50 5.94
CA ALA A 35 10.82 -16.56 6.89
C ALA A 35 12.02 -17.37 7.42
N VAL A 36 13.16 -17.36 6.71
CA VAL A 36 14.39 -18.02 7.17
C VAL A 36 15.14 -17.12 8.15
N GLN A 37 15.18 -15.81 7.87
CA GLN A 37 15.82 -14.81 8.72
C GLN A 37 15.06 -14.61 10.04
N ASN A 38 13.72 -14.62 9.99
CA ASN A 38 12.87 -14.23 11.11
C ASN A 38 11.74 -15.26 11.35
N PRO A 39 11.82 -16.04 12.45
CA PRO A 39 10.80 -17.02 12.81
C PRO A 39 9.39 -16.42 12.98
N ASP A 40 9.27 -15.14 13.35
CA ASP A 40 7.97 -14.49 13.48
C ASP A 40 7.33 -14.23 12.12
N ILE A 41 8.13 -13.95 11.08
CA ILE A 41 7.61 -13.95 9.71
C ILE A 41 7.14 -15.35 9.34
N ALA A 42 7.92 -16.40 9.61
CA ALA A 42 7.55 -17.77 9.28
C ALA A 42 6.20 -18.18 9.88
N ARG A 43 5.93 -17.77 11.13
CA ARG A 43 4.67 -18.02 11.85
C ARG A 43 3.46 -17.36 11.20
N VAL A 44 3.64 -16.31 10.41
CA VAL A 44 2.54 -15.58 9.76
C VAL A 44 2.34 -15.97 8.30
N MET A 45 3.18 -16.85 7.72
CA MET A 45 3.09 -17.31 6.33
C MET A 45 1.98 -18.35 6.07
N TYR A 46 0.83 -18.24 6.73
CA TYR A 46 -0.32 -19.13 6.55
C TYR A 46 -1.34 -18.56 5.53
N PRO A 47 -2.17 -19.40 4.87
CA PRO A 47 -3.08 -18.93 3.81
C PRO A 47 -4.01 -17.78 4.20
N SER A 48 -4.58 -17.78 5.42
CA SER A 48 -5.46 -16.69 5.87
C SER A 48 -4.72 -15.36 6.03
N PHE A 49 -3.41 -15.34 6.29
CA PHE A 49 -2.62 -14.10 6.27
C PHE A 49 -2.64 -13.47 4.87
N PHE A 50 -2.36 -14.29 3.85
CA PHE A 50 -2.33 -13.81 2.47
C PHE A 50 -3.70 -13.34 1.97
N ASN A 51 -4.77 -13.97 2.44
CA ASN A 51 -6.12 -13.68 1.98
C ASN A 51 -6.82 -12.56 2.77
N GLN A 52 -6.49 -12.34 4.05
CA GLN A 52 -7.24 -11.44 4.94
C GLN A 52 -6.39 -10.36 5.59
N TYR A 53 -5.10 -10.63 5.83
CA TYR A 53 -4.26 -9.76 6.66
C TYR A 53 -3.11 -9.09 5.89
N SER A 54 -2.89 -9.40 4.62
CA SER A 54 -1.76 -8.82 3.87
C SER A 54 -1.79 -7.30 3.79
N SER A 55 -2.97 -6.69 3.67
CA SER A 55 -3.12 -5.22 3.67
C SER A 55 -2.55 -4.57 4.93
N THR A 56 -2.59 -5.27 6.06
CA THR A 56 -2.11 -4.76 7.36
C THR A 56 -0.60 -4.58 7.44
N VAL A 57 0.16 -5.08 6.46
CA VAL A 57 1.59 -4.79 6.29
C VAL A 57 1.82 -3.31 6.00
N ASN A 58 0.89 -2.66 5.29
CA ASN A 58 0.90 -1.19 5.10
C ASN A 58 0.22 -0.44 6.26
N GLY A 59 -0.25 -1.16 7.30
CA GLY A 59 -1.10 -0.62 8.36
C GLY A 59 -0.35 0.00 9.54
N LEU A 60 -1.03 0.00 10.69
CA LEU A 60 -0.61 0.60 11.96
C LEU A 60 -0.09 -0.43 12.98
N GLY A 61 -0.28 -1.71 12.68
CA GLY A 61 -0.25 -2.78 13.67
C GLY A 61 1.02 -3.62 13.69
N LYS A 62 0.94 -4.76 14.38
CA LYS A 62 2.04 -5.71 14.55
C LYS A 62 2.66 -6.18 13.23
N TYR A 63 1.85 -6.36 12.18
CA TYR A 63 2.36 -6.85 10.89
C TYR A 63 3.16 -5.78 10.16
N ALA A 64 2.75 -4.51 10.21
CA ALA A 64 3.56 -3.41 9.70
C ALA A 64 4.90 -3.34 10.45
N LYS A 65 4.91 -3.36 11.80
CA LYS A 65 6.15 -3.35 12.60
C LYS A 65 7.08 -4.50 12.24
N LEU A 66 6.53 -5.71 12.14
CA LEU A 66 7.27 -6.93 11.84
C LEU A 66 7.92 -6.85 10.45
N PHE A 67 7.17 -6.49 9.41
CA PHE A 67 7.69 -6.44 8.05
C PHE A 67 8.61 -5.24 7.79
N VAL A 68 8.40 -4.10 8.45
CA VAL A 68 9.33 -2.96 8.40
C VAL A 68 10.69 -3.40 8.92
N GLY A 69 10.76 -3.88 10.17
CA GLY A 69 12.03 -4.26 10.79
C GLY A 69 12.77 -5.37 10.03
N ASP A 70 12.03 -6.36 9.53
CA ASP A 70 12.64 -7.45 8.74
C ASP A 70 13.16 -6.94 7.39
N THR A 71 12.41 -6.07 6.72
CA THR A 71 12.83 -5.50 5.43
C THR A 71 14.03 -4.57 5.59
N GLU A 72 14.07 -3.71 6.62
CA GLU A 72 15.22 -2.85 6.92
C GLU A 72 16.47 -3.69 7.20
N SER A 73 16.34 -4.73 8.02
CA SER A 73 17.42 -5.67 8.34
C SER A 73 17.98 -6.38 7.09
N LEU A 74 17.10 -6.84 6.19
CA LEU A 74 17.49 -7.57 4.98
C LEU A 74 18.05 -6.68 3.87
N THR A 75 17.60 -5.43 3.77
CA THR A 75 17.93 -4.54 2.65
C THR A 75 18.95 -3.47 3.01
N GLY A 76 19.19 -3.22 4.30
CA GLY A 76 19.98 -2.09 4.79
C GLY A 76 19.30 -0.74 4.60
N ALA A 77 18.05 -0.70 4.13
CA ALA A 77 17.26 0.51 4.09
C ALA A 77 16.89 0.96 5.51
N SER A 78 16.68 2.27 5.68
CA SER A 78 16.20 2.86 6.93
C SER A 78 14.86 3.56 6.73
N ASP A 79 14.16 3.79 7.84
CA ASP A 79 12.94 4.59 7.92
C ASP A 79 11.80 4.08 7.02
N LEU A 80 11.75 2.76 6.77
CA LEU A 80 10.68 2.11 6.02
C LEU A 80 9.33 2.19 6.75
N ARG A 81 9.31 2.57 8.04
CA ARG A 81 8.08 2.89 8.76
C ARG A 81 7.22 3.92 8.03
N HIS A 82 7.80 4.88 7.31
CA HIS A 82 7.05 5.89 6.53
C HIS A 82 6.45 5.34 5.23
N THR A 83 6.78 4.10 4.84
CA THR A 83 6.09 3.35 3.76
C THR A 83 4.85 2.60 4.27
N THR A 84 4.47 2.83 5.52
CA THR A 84 3.30 2.25 6.21
C THR A 84 2.55 3.34 6.96
N LEU A 85 1.43 2.98 7.59
CA LEU A 85 0.69 3.90 8.45
C LEU A 85 1.23 3.97 9.89
N LEU A 86 2.30 3.25 10.24
CA LEU A 86 2.88 3.23 11.60
C LEU A 86 3.04 4.60 12.28
N PRO A 87 3.41 5.69 11.58
CA PRO A 87 3.47 7.02 12.20
C PRO A 87 2.19 7.51 12.87
N LEU A 88 1.04 6.90 12.56
CA LEU A 88 -0.26 7.22 13.14
C LEU A 88 -0.70 6.21 14.22
N SER A 89 0.14 5.25 14.61
CA SER A 89 -0.25 4.15 15.50
C SER A 89 -0.68 4.59 16.89
N ASP A 90 -0.22 5.77 17.32
CA ASP A 90 -0.52 6.33 18.64
C ASP A 90 -1.77 7.23 18.62
N LEU A 91 -2.26 7.61 17.43
CA LEU A 91 -3.49 8.37 17.24
C LEU A 91 -4.68 7.47 16.90
N LEU A 92 -4.45 6.44 16.09
CA LEU A 92 -5.49 5.59 15.53
C LEU A 92 -5.49 4.21 16.18
N PRO A 93 -6.67 3.62 16.44
CA PRO A 93 -6.74 2.30 17.04
C PRO A 93 -6.10 1.25 16.13
N SER A 94 -5.18 0.49 16.71
CA SER A 94 -4.42 -0.56 16.00
C SER A 94 -5.29 -1.72 15.50
N THR A 95 -6.53 -1.84 16.00
CA THR A 95 -7.53 -2.79 15.49
C THR A 95 -7.96 -2.45 14.06
N GLY A 96 -7.76 -1.22 13.58
CA GLY A 96 -7.75 -0.86 12.15
C GLY A 96 -9.00 -1.21 11.34
N CYS A 97 -10.09 -1.63 12.00
CA CYS A 97 -11.31 -2.13 11.35
C CYS A 97 -11.90 -1.02 10.48
N GLY A 98 -11.72 -1.13 9.16
CA GLY A 98 -12.27 -0.20 8.18
C GLY A 98 -11.32 0.86 7.63
N LEU A 99 -10.09 0.99 8.14
CA LEU A 99 -9.11 1.93 7.59
C LEU A 99 -8.50 1.43 6.27
N LEU A 100 -8.14 0.15 6.24
CA LEU A 100 -7.45 -0.46 5.12
C LEU A 100 -8.42 -1.14 4.16
N GLU A 101 -8.05 -1.12 2.88
CA GLU A 101 -8.78 -1.81 1.83
C GLU A 101 -8.62 -3.33 1.96
N GLY A 102 -9.69 -4.07 1.63
CA GLY A 102 -9.69 -5.54 1.63
C GLY A 102 -8.94 -6.13 0.43
N HIS A 103 -8.83 -5.35 -0.66
CA HIS A 103 -8.22 -5.72 -1.93
C HIS A 103 -7.30 -4.61 -2.45
N PRO A 104 -6.23 -4.94 -3.18
CA PRO A 104 -5.30 -3.95 -3.65
C PRO A 104 -5.89 -3.21 -4.86
N LYS A 105 -6.18 -1.93 -4.70
CA LYS A 105 -6.66 -1.05 -5.77
C LYS A 105 -5.55 -0.27 -6.47
N TRP A 106 -5.84 0.25 -7.67
CA TRP A 106 -4.91 1.03 -8.47
C TRP A 106 -5.62 1.97 -9.45
N CYS A 107 -4.89 2.98 -9.93
CA CYS A 107 -5.29 3.79 -11.08
C CYS A 107 -4.54 3.27 -12.32
N PRO A 108 -5.24 2.82 -13.38
CA PRO A 108 -4.61 2.33 -14.60
C PRO A 108 -3.71 3.36 -15.29
N GLU A 109 -4.11 4.63 -15.31
CA GLU A 109 -3.36 5.73 -15.91
C GLU A 109 -2.07 6.01 -15.13
N CYS A 110 -2.12 6.10 -13.79
CA CYS A 110 -0.91 6.20 -12.97
C CYS A 110 0.07 5.05 -13.22
N LEU A 111 -0.41 3.80 -13.33
CA LEU A 111 0.47 2.68 -13.65
C LEU A 111 1.11 2.84 -15.03
N SER A 112 0.35 3.30 -16.02
CA SER A 112 0.84 3.55 -17.38
C SER A 112 1.92 4.63 -17.41
N GLU A 113 1.68 5.76 -16.73
CA GLU A 113 2.65 6.85 -16.60
C GLU A 113 3.93 6.40 -15.89
N MET A 114 3.81 5.66 -14.78
CA MET A 114 4.98 5.14 -14.07
C MET A 114 5.81 4.20 -14.94
N LEU A 115 5.16 3.31 -15.71
CA LEU A 115 5.85 2.44 -16.65
C LEU A 115 6.56 3.24 -17.75
N LEU A 116 5.90 4.26 -18.30
CA LEU A 116 6.47 5.10 -19.35
C LEU A 116 7.69 5.89 -18.86
N VAL A 117 7.61 6.46 -17.67
CA VAL A 117 8.64 7.37 -17.13
C VAL A 117 9.77 6.60 -16.44
N HIS A 118 9.46 5.51 -15.74
CA HIS A 118 10.42 4.82 -14.86
C HIS A 118 10.74 3.39 -15.29
N GLY A 119 10.06 2.85 -16.31
CA GLY A 119 10.20 1.45 -16.72
C GLY A 119 9.61 0.44 -15.73
N GLN A 120 9.05 0.91 -14.62
CA GLN A 120 8.44 0.09 -13.57
C GLN A 120 7.31 0.85 -12.87
N SER A 121 6.31 0.11 -12.39
CA SER A 121 5.19 0.65 -11.63
C SER A 121 5.26 0.26 -10.16
N TYR A 122 4.74 1.11 -9.29
CA TYR A 122 4.58 0.81 -7.87
C TYR A 122 3.16 1.20 -7.41
N ARG A 123 2.78 0.77 -6.20
CA ARG A 123 1.52 1.15 -5.58
C ARG A 123 1.78 2.14 -4.44
N PRO A 124 1.29 3.39 -4.55
CA PRO A 124 1.31 4.35 -3.45
C PRO A 124 0.62 3.81 -2.18
N LEU A 125 1.13 4.18 -1.01
CA LEU A 125 0.59 3.81 0.30
C LEU A 125 -0.87 4.22 0.44
N ILE A 126 -1.24 5.41 -0.06
CA ILE A 126 -2.60 5.95 -0.01
C ILE A 126 -3.65 5.03 -0.64
N TRP A 127 -3.27 4.22 -1.64
CA TRP A 127 -4.17 3.23 -2.24
C TRP A 127 -4.52 2.08 -1.31
N SER A 128 -3.83 1.95 -0.17
CA SER A 128 -4.19 0.99 0.89
C SER A 128 -5.34 1.48 1.74
N LEU A 129 -5.70 2.77 1.69
CA LEU A 129 -6.75 3.38 2.51
C LEU A 129 -8.12 3.15 1.86
N LYS A 130 -9.05 2.55 2.58
CA LYS A 130 -10.40 2.20 2.09
C LYS A 130 -11.15 3.42 1.55
N LEU A 131 -11.05 4.56 2.24
CA LEU A 131 -11.75 5.79 1.88
C LEU A 131 -11.16 6.53 0.67
N TYR A 132 -9.93 6.22 0.23
CA TYR A 132 -9.36 6.82 -0.97
C TYR A 132 -9.87 6.06 -2.21
N ARG A 133 -11.00 6.50 -2.78
CA ARG A 133 -11.76 5.77 -3.80
C ARG A 133 -11.50 6.22 -5.23
N ALA A 134 -10.87 7.38 -5.40
CA ALA A 134 -10.57 7.95 -6.71
C ALA A 134 -9.12 8.44 -6.78
N CYS A 135 -8.53 8.33 -7.96
CA CYS A 135 -7.32 9.06 -8.28
C CYS A 135 -7.67 10.53 -8.53
N THR A 136 -7.15 11.45 -7.73
CA THR A 136 -7.35 12.91 -7.93
C THR A 136 -6.59 13.44 -9.14
N THR A 137 -5.50 12.77 -9.54
CA THR A 137 -4.68 13.15 -10.70
C THR A 137 -5.44 12.91 -12.00
N HIS A 138 -5.98 11.69 -12.18
CA HIS A 138 -6.68 11.27 -13.40
C HIS A 138 -8.20 11.39 -13.31
N LYS A 139 -8.71 11.82 -12.14
CA LYS A 139 -10.14 12.04 -11.86
C LYS A 139 -11.01 10.84 -12.23
N MET A 140 -10.58 9.66 -11.78
CA MET A 140 -11.27 8.40 -12.04
C MET A 140 -11.29 7.52 -10.78
N PRO A 141 -12.28 6.63 -10.63
CA PRO A 141 -12.27 5.60 -9.61
C PRO A 141 -10.98 4.78 -9.64
N LEU A 142 -10.54 4.34 -8.46
CA LEU A 142 -9.54 3.28 -8.38
C LEU A 142 -10.22 1.94 -8.61
N VAL A 143 -9.58 1.08 -9.38
CA VAL A 143 -10.06 -0.27 -9.69
C VAL A 143 -9.31 -1.32 -8.89
N ASP A 144 -9.97 -2.44 -8.59
CA ASP A 144 -9.39 -3.57 -7.84
C ASP A 144 -9.54 -4.93 -8.58
N ILE A 145 -10.20 -4.93 -9.74
CA ILE A 145 -10.47 -6.09 -10.58
C ILE A 145 -9.69 -5.98 -11.90
N CYS A 146 -9.09 -7.09 -12.34
CA CYS A 146 -8.42 -7.14 -13.64
C CYS A 146 -9.44 -7.00 -14.79
N PRO A 147 -9.22 -6.07 -15.74
CA PRO A 147 -10.16 -5.81 -16.84
C PRO A 147 -10.23 -6.93 -17.89
N HIS A 148 -9.36 -7.93 -17.80
CA HIS A 148 -9.26 -9.00 -18.79
C HIS A 148 -9.77 -10.35 -18.30
N CYS A 149 -9.76 -10.61 -16.99
CA CYS A 149 -10.16 -11.90 -16.44
C CYS A 149 -11.07 -11.77 -15.23
N ASN A 150 -11.49 -10.56 -14.86
CA ASN A 150 -12.43 -10.25 -13.78
C ASN A 150 -12.03 -10.85 -12.41
N ARG A 151 -10.72 -11.00 -12.17
CA ARG A 151 -10.19 -11.46 -10.88
C ARG A 151 -9.65 -10.29 -10.08
N VAL A 152 -9.99 -10.27 -8.80
CA VAL A 152 -9.36 -9.42 -7.80
C VAL A 152 -7.90 -9.80 -7.65
N GLN A 153 -7.01 -8.82 -7.53
CA GLN A 153 -5.58 -9.07 -7.40
C GLN A 153 -5.18 -9.39 -5.94
N PRO A 154 -4.17 -10.24 -5.69
CA PRO A 154 -3.61 -10.41 -4.36
C PRO A 154 -2.68 -9.23 -4.01
N PHE A 155 -2.59 -8.87 -2.72
CA PHE A 155 -1.59 -7.86 -2.28
C PHE A 155 -0.16 -8.33 -2.55
N ILE A 156 0.14 -9.59 -2.21
CA ILE A 156 1.42 -10.23 -2.54
C ILE A 156 1.28 -10.86 -3.93
N MET A 157 1.82 -10.18 -4.94
CA MET A 157 1.73 -10.63 -6.33
C MET A 157 2.47 -11.95 -6.55
N ARG A 158 1.98 -12.76 -7.51
CA ARG A 158 2.65 -14.00 -7.93
C ARG A 158 3.94 -13.73 -8.71
N PHE A 159 4.03 -12.57 -9.34
CA PHE A 159 5.17 -12.09 -10.10
C PHE A 159 5.56 -10.71 -9.60
N PRO A 160 6.84 -10.32 -9.69
CA PRO A 160 7.30 -9.02 -9.20
C PRO A 160 6.96 -7.89 -10.18
N ASP A 161 5.69 -7.80 -10.60
CA ASP A 161 5.20 -6.79 -11.53
C ASP A 161 3.79 -6.38 -11.11
N LEU A 162 3.68 -5.17 -10.57
CA LEU A 162 2.41 -4.61 -10.08
C LEU A 162 1.50 -4.11 -11.23
N SER A 163 2.03 -4.04 -12.45
CA SER A 163 1.30 -3.65 -13.64
C SER A 163 0.67 -4.83 -14.38
N ARG A 164 0.92 -6.08 -13.96
CA ARG A 164 0.40 -7.28 -14.63
C ARG A 164 -0.49 -8.11 -13.72
N CYS A 165 -1.56 -8.64 -14.29
CA CYS A 165 -2.48 -9.50 -13.56
C CYS A 165 -1.78 -10.77 -13.07
N ALA A 166 -1.93 -11.10 -11.78
CA ALA A 166 -1.36 -12.29 -11.17
C ALA A 166 -1.92 -13.62 -11.73
N TYR A 167 -3.00 -13.56 -12.53
CA TYR A 167 -3.69 -14.74 -13.04
C TYR A 167 -3.59 -14.88 -14.56
N CYS A 168 -3.90 -13.81 -15.30
CA CYS A 168 -3.94 -13.85 -16.77
C CYS A 168 -2.75 -13.15 -17.44
N TYR A 169 -1.83 -12.56 -16.66
CA TYR A 169 -0.58 -11.93 -17.14
C TYR A 169 -0.73 -10.73 -18.06
N LYS A 170 -1.96 -10.31 -18.37
CA LYS A 170 -2.25 -9.09 -19.12
C LYS A 170 -2.09 -7.86 -18.24
N GLY A 171 -1.89 -6.71 -18.87
CA GLY A 171 -1.69 -5.42 -18.20
C GLY A 171 -2.89 -5.02 -17.34
N LEU A 172 -2.60 -4.37 -16.22
CA LEU A 172 -3.56 -3.72 -15.31
C LEU A 172 -3.59 -2.20 -15.54
N ASN A 173 -2.66 -1.67 -16.34
CA ASN A 173 -2.54 -0.28 -16.78
C ASN A 173 -3.47 0.05 -17.96
N VAL A 174 -4.59 -0.66 -18.10
CA VAL A 174 -5.56 -0.46 -19.17
C VAL A 174 -6.78 0.24 -18.57
N ARG A 175 -7.07 1.45 -19.07
CA ARG A 175 -8.33 2.13 -18.77
C ARG A 175 -9.45 1.44 -19.53
N VAL A 176 -10.46 0.98 -18.80
CA VAL A 176 -11.72 0.50 -19.37
C VAL A 176 -12.70 1.67 -19.37
N ALA A 177 -13.60 1.73 -20.35
CA ALA A 177 -14.73 2.65 -20.29
C ALA A 177 -15.56 2.30 -19.06
N GLU A 178 -15.51 3.14 -18.03
CA GLU A 178 -16.29 2.99 -16.81
C GLU A 178 -17.60 3.78 -16.94
N GLU A 179 -18.60 3.37 -16.17
CA GLU A 179 -19.75 4.22 -15.90
C GLU A 179 -19.28 5.49 -15.19
N ASP A 180 -19.91 6.63 -15.48
CA ASP A 180 -19.59 7.89 -14.81
C ASP A 180 -19.91 7.76 -13.31
N VAL A 181 -18.88 7.53 -12.50
CA VAL A 181 -18.98 7.55 -11.04
C VAL A 181 -18.84 8.98 -10.58
N GLU A 182 -19.96 9.59 -10.19
CA GLU A 182 -19.94 10.90 -9.54
C GLU A 182 -19.54 10.79 -8.07
N PHE A 183 -18.52 11.56 -7.69
CA PHE A 183 -18.10 11.75 -6.31
C PHE A 183 -18.68 13.05 -5.76
N THR A 184 -19.19 13.01 -4.53
CA THR A 184 -19.73 14.21 -3.89
C THR A 184 -18.61 15.19 -3.52
N GLY A 185 -18.97 16.44 -3.20
CA GLY A 185 -18.01 17.40 -2.64
C GLY A 185 -17.35 16.89 -1.35
N PHE A 186 -18.07 16.09 -0.56
CA PHE A 186 -17.52 15.47 0.66
C PHE A 186 -16.51 14.36 0.34
N ASP A 187 -16.76 13.53 -0.67
CA ASP A 187 -15.79 12.53 -1.15
C ASP A 187 -14.49 13.21 -1.61
N CYS A 188 -14.61 14.28 -2.41
CA CYS A 188 -13.44 15.05 -2.87
C CYS A 188 -12.65 15.65 -1.70
N TRP A 189 -13.33 16.16 -0.67
CA TRP A 189 -12.68 16.63 0.54
C TRP A 189 -11.93 15.50 1.27
N ILE A 190 -12.54 14.32 1.40
CA ILE A 190 -11.87 13.13 1.97
C ILE A 190 -10.60 12.79 1.19
N PHE A 191 -10.65 12.75 -0.14
CA PHE A 191 -9.48 12.40 -0.95
C PHE A 191 -8.31 13.34 -0.72
N ASN A 192 -8.58 14.65 -0.70
CA ASN A 192 -7.56 15.67 -0.42
C ASN A 192 -7.01 15.55 1.01
N ALA A 193 -7.88 15.34 2.00
CA ALA A 193 -7.43 15.16 3.40
C ALA A 193 -6.53 13.93 3.56
N LEU A 194 -6.80 12.83 2.85
CA LEU A 194 -5.94 11.64 2.86
C LEU A 194 -4.62 11.88 2.11
N GLU A 195 -4.62 12.67 1.04
CA GLU A 195 -3.40 13.08 0.34
C GLU A 195 -2.50 13.93 1.23
N ASP A 196 -3.08 14.89 1.95
CA ASP A 196 -2.35 15.72 2.91
C ASP A 196 -1.80 14.87 4.06
N LEU A 197 -2.60 13.94 4.60
CA LEU A 197 -2.18 13.02 5.65
C LEU A 197 -0.97 12.18 5.22
N VAL A 198 -1.03 11.56 4.04
CA VAL A 198 0.06 10.69 3.55
C VAL A 198 1.29 11.50 3.15
N SER A 199 1.11 12.68 2.56
CA SER A 199 2.23 13.57 2.20
C SER A 199 3.02 14.03 3.42
N ASN A 200 2.35 14.19 4.57
CA ASN A 200 2.96 14.65 5.82
C ASN A 200 3.26 13.52 6.81
N ILE A 201 3.16 12.25 6.39
CA ILE A 201 3.24 11.10 7.31
C ILE A 201 4.56 11.03 8.08
N SER A 202 5.68 11.45 7.48
CA SER A 202 6.98 11.50 8.12
C SER A 202 7.09 12.61 9.17
N ALA A 203 6.47 13.76 8.92
CA ALA A 203 6.42 14.87 9.88
C ALA A 203 5.51 14.52 11.08
N LEU A 204 4.41 13.80 10.80
CA LEU A 204 3.48 13.35 11.82
C LEU A 204 4.13 12.35 12.80
N ASP A 205 5.11 11.55 12.38
CA ASP A 205 5.79 10.57 13.23
C ASP A 205 6.37 11.17 14.53
N GLN A 206 6.69 12.46 14.54
CA GLN A 206 7.26 13.16 15.71
C GLN A 206 6.21 13.88 16.57
N VAL A 207 4.98 14.04 16.07
CA VAL A 207 3.98 14.95 16.67
C VAL A 207 2.63 14.25 16.90
N ALA A 208 2.34 13.20 16.14
CA ALA A 208 1.09 12.46 16.18
C ALA A 208 1.02 11.52 17.39
N SER A 209 0.71 12.10 18.55
CA SER A 209 0.46 11.33 19.79
C SER A 209 -0.92 11.60 20.36
N ALA A 210 -1.48 10.61 21.07
CA ALA A 210 -2.75 10.77 21.79
C ALA A 210 -2.74 11.97 22.75
N ASN A 211 -1.58 12.27 23.36
CA ASN A 211 -1.40 13.41 24.24
C ASN A 211 -1.49 14.72 23.46
N SER A 212 -0.72 14.86 22.37
CA SER A 212 -0.73 16.04 21.51
C SER A 212 -2.12 16.33 20.95
N PHE A 213 -2.87 15.29 20.59
CA PHE A 213 -4.25 15.42 20.13
C PHE A 213 -5.22 15.84 21.26
N SER A 214 -5.08 15.24 22.44
CA SER A 214 -5.88 15.62 23.62
C SER A 214 -5.66 17.07 24.03
N ASP A 215 -4.42 17.55 23.96
CA ASP A 215 -4.06 18.93 24.26
C ASP A 215 -4.62 19.92 23.23
N PHE A 216 -4.71 19.53 21.96
CA PHE A 216 -5.34 20.34 20.91
C PHE A 216 -6.85 20.49 21.12
N ILE A 217 -7.57 19.41 21.43
CA ILE A 217 -9.03 19.43 21.63
C ILE A 217 -9.44 20.22 22.87
N ARG A 218 -8.57 20.27 23.90
CA ARG A 218 -8.85 20.99 25.16
C ARG A 218 -8.64 22.50 25.07
N ARG A 219 -8.11 23.01 23.96
CA ARG A 219 -7.97 24.45 23.68
C ARG A 219 -9.21 24.99 22.99
#